data_AF-L2FD20-F1
#
_entry.id   AF-L2FD20-F1
#
_cell.length_a   1.000
_cell.length_b   1.000
_cell.length_c   1.000
_cell.angle_alpha   90.00
_cell.angle_beta   90.00
_cell.angle_gamma   90.00
#
_symmetry.space_group_name_H-M   'P 1'
#
loop_
_entity.id
_entity.type
_entity.pdbx_description
1 polymer ?
#
loop_
_entity_poly.entity_id
_entity_poly.type
_entity_poly.pdbx_seq_one_letter_code
_entity_poly.pdbx_strand_id
1 'polypeptide(L)'
;MEAAGLVIGVVGLAGIFGRVVDLFGLFTAAQSLEYDADLLITSLNVERVLLIRWAEEIRLIEDDYDKRLDDLHIRMLVIRVLKHMEDLMNDARRLEITYGVYDIQSSQVSTMQLLSRDESSQKSASSFNGFLRDFDNYKSRAIQGFSRHAAFTKRVRWAIRDKDKFMILVNDLKKFRIQLKEIVPPRIELDHISLINVASQKPGHH
;
A
#
# COMPACT_ATOMS: atom_id res chain seq x y z
N MET A 1 2.09 -35.30 15.69
CA MET A 1 1.68 -33.98 15.19
C MET A 1 2.91 -33.11 15.16
N GLU A 2 3.50 -32.92 13.99
CA GLU A 2 4.54 -31.90 13.84
C GLU A 2 3.83 -30.55 13.84
N ALA A 3 3.93 -29.84 14.96
CA ALA A 3 3.72 -28.40 14.95
C ALA A 3 4.89 -27.79 14.18
N ALA A 4 4.81 -27.82 12.85
CA ALA A 4 5.59 -26.96 11.98
C ALA A 4 5.11 -25.52 12.22
N GLY A 5 5.47 -24.98 13.39
CA GLY A 5 5.33 -23.59 13.72
C GLY A 5 6.19 -22.83 12.74
N LEU A 6 5.57 -22.35 11.67
CA LEU A 6 6.17 -21.45 10.70
C LEU A 6 6.53 -20.18 11.48
N VAL A 7 7.75 -20.13 12.03
CA VAL A 7 8.32 -18.91 12.56
C VAL A 7 8.56 -18.03 11.33
N ILE A 8 7.56 -17.23 11.00
CA ILE A 8 7.66 -16.23 9.94
C ILE A 8 8.73 -15.23 10.39
N GLY A 9 9.94 -15.39 9.86
CA GLY A 9 11.02 -14.42 9.98
C GLY A 9 10.74 -13.17 9.15
N VAL A 10 11.68 -12.22 9.16
CA VAL A 10 11.54 -10.94 8.44
C VAL A 10 11.33 -11.12 6.93
N VAL A 11 11.97 -12.14 6.33
CA VAL A 11 11.76 -12.56 4.93
C VAL A 11 10.29 -12.90 4.64
N GLY A 12 9.62 -13.61 5.56
CA GLY A 12 8.21 -13.96 5.41
C GLY A 12 7.27 -12.76 5.60
N LEU A 13 7.66 -11.80 6.45
CA LEU A 13 6.97 -10.53 6.62
C LEU A 13 7.00 -9.69 5.33
N ALA A 14 8.16 -9.57 4.67
CA ALA A 14 8.29 -8.88 3.39
C ALA A 14 7.40 -9.50 2.30
N GLY A 15 7.24 -10.83 2.30
CA GLY A 15 6.31 -11.52 1.41
C GLY A 15 4.83 -11.16 1.64
N ILE A 16 4.39 -11.04 2.90
CA ILE A 16 3.01 -10.60 3.22
C ILE A 16 2.82 -9.15 2.78
N PHE A 17 3.77 -8.29 3.11
CA PHE A 17 3.77 -6.89 2.70
C PHE A 17 3.63 -6.73 1.18
N GLY A 18 4.43 -7.49 0.41
CA GLY A 18 4.36 -7.47 -1.06
C GLY A 18 2.96 -7.74 -1.60
N ARG A 19 2.27 -8.75 -1.06
CA ARG A 19 0.89 -9.10 -1.42
C ARG A 19 -0.11 -8.01 -1.05
N VAL A 20 -0.02 -7.46 0.16
CA VAL A 20 -0.87 -6.33 0.59
C VAL A 20 -0.74 -5.18 -0.40
N VAL A 21 0.48 -4.81 -0.79
CA VAL A 21 0.73 -3.72 -1.75
C VAL A 21 0.22 -4.05 -3.16
N ASP A 22 0.23 -5.32 -3.58
CA ASP A 22 -0.33 -5.76 -4.86
C ASP A 22 -1.87 -5.63 -4.88
N LEU A 23 -2.53 -5.90 -3.75
CA LEU A 23 -3.99 -5.81 -3.63
C LEU A 23 -4.55 -4.41 -3.90
N PHE A 24 -3.80 -3.35 -3.56
CA PHE A 24 -4.19 -1.98 -3.92
C PHE A 24 -4.34 -1.78 -5.44
N GLY A 25 -3.54 -2.47 -6.25
CA GLY A 25 -3.59 -2.38 -7.71
C GLY A 25 -4.78 -3.09 -8.35
N LEU A 26 -5.63 -3.76 -7.56
CA LEU A 26 -6.81 -4.49 -8.08
C LEU A 26 -8.06 -3.61 -8.19
N PHE A 27 -8.03 -2.39 -7.66
CA PHE A 27 -9.17 -1.48 -7.64
C PHE A 27 -9.16 -0.52 -8.84
N THR A 28 -10.33 -0.31 -9.43
CA THR A 28 -10.60 0.68 -10.47
C THR A 28 -11.93 1.37 -10.20
N ALA A 29 -12.11 2.60 -10.67
CA ALA A 29 -13.41 3.27 -10.57
C ALA A 29 -14.36 2.78 -11.68
N ALA A 30 -15.66 2.62 -11.37
CA ALA A 30 -16.67 2.41 -12.40
C ALA A 30 -16.97 3.72 -13.15
N GLN A 31 -17.45 3.61 -14.40
CA GLN A 31 -17.81 4.77 -15.23
C GLN A 31 -18.85 5.70 -14.58
N SER A 32 -19.73 5.15 -13.74
CA SER A 32 -20.73 5.95 -13.02
C SER A 32 -20.13 6.97 -12.04
N LEU A 33 -18.83 6.86 -11.72
CA LEU A 33 -18.14 7.73 -10.78
C LEU A 33 -17.19 8.72 -11.47
N GLU A 34 -17.30 8.98 -12.78
CA GLU A 34 -16.34 9.80 -13.55
C GLU A 34 -15.80 11.06 -12.83
N TYR A 35 -16.67 11.84 -12.16
CA TYR A 35 -16.25 13.03 -11.41
C TYR A 35 -15.45 12.73 -10.13
N ASP A 36 -15.78 11.64 -9.44
CA ASP A 36 -15.15 11.23 -8.18
C ASP A 36 -14.06 10.17 -8.36
N ALA A 37 -13.94 9.59 -9.55
CA ALA A 37 -13.04 8.49 -9.87
C ALA A 37 -11.59 8.87 -9.57
N ASP A 38 -11.17 10.06 -9.99
CA ASP A 38 -9.80 10.55 -9.77
C ASP A 38 -9.52 10.72 -8.27
N LEU A 39 -10.48 11.27 -7.51
CA LEU A 39 -10.38 11.44 -6.06
C LEU A 39 -10.25 10.10 -5.33
N LEU A 40 -11.11 9.13 -5.65
CA LEU A 40 -11.13 7.83 -4.98
C LEU A 40 -9.88 7.01 -5.28
N ILE A 41 -9.47 6.97 -6.56
CA ILE A 41 -8.26 6.26 -6.98
C ILE A 41 -7.01 6.95 -6.42
N THR A 42 -6.95 8.28 -6.42
CA THR A 42 -5.84 9.02 -5.80
C THR A 42 -5.77 8.74 -4.31
N SER A 43 -6.91 8.78 -3.60
CA SER A 43 -6.95 8.54 -2.15
C SER A 43 -6.46 7.14 -1.78
N LEU A 44 -6.90 6.12 -2.52
CA LEU A 44 -6.41 4.74 -2.33
C LEU A 44 -4.89 4.63 -2.58
N ASN A 45 -4.40 5.29 -3.62
CA ASN A 45 -2.98 5.24 -3.98
C ASN A 45 -2.08 6.04 -3.03
N VAL A 46 -2.58 7.12 -2.42
CA VAL A 46 -1.89 7.80 -1.33
C VAL A 46 -1.63 6.83 -0.17
N GLU A 47 -2.63 6.03 0.19
CA GLU A 47 -2.50 5.00 1.22
C GLU A 47 -1.46 3.93 0.84
N ARG A 48 -1.49 3.46 -0.43
CA ARG A 48 -0.51 2.53 -0.99
C ARG A 48 0.93 3.07 -0.90
N VAL A 49 1.14 4.30 -1.36
CA VAL A 49 2.47 4.95 -1.38
C VAL A 49 2.98 5.14 0.05
N LEU A 50 2.14 5.60 0.98
CA LEU A 50 2.55 5.81 2.37
C LEU A 50 2.85 4.49 3.09
N LEU A 51 2.16 3.40 2.76
CA LEU A 51 2.50 2.07 3.25
C LEU A 51 3.87 1.60 2.73
N ILE A 52 4.20 1.90 1.48
CA ILE A 52 5.51 1.60 0.90
C ILE A 52 6.61 2.44 1.54
N ARG A 53 6.38 3.74 1.74
CA ARG A 53 7.32 4.61 2.45
C ARG A 53 7.65 4.08 3.83
N TRP A 54 6.64 3.64 4.59
CA TRP A 54 6.88 3.01 5.88
C TRP A 54 7.80 1.78 5.78
N ALA A 55 7.61 0.93 4.77
CA ALA A 55 8.47 -0.24 4.57
C ALA A 55 9.90 0.13 4.15
N GLU A 56 10.08 1.18 3.35
CA GLU A 56 11.40 1.74 3.02
C GLU A 56 12.09 2.32 4.27
N GLU A 57 11.36 3.06 5.11
CA GLU A 57 11.89 3.69 6.34
C GLU A 57 12.38 2.67 7.37
N ILE A 58 11.75 1.48 7.43
CA ILE A 58 12.20 0.38 8.29
C ILE A 58 13.12 -0.60 7.55
N ARG A 59 13.48 -0.30 6.30
CA ARG A 59 14.33 -1.13 5.43
C ARG A 59 13.85 -2.58 5.36
N LEU A 60 12.53 -2.79 5.29
CA LEU A 60 11.91 -4.11 5.42
C LEU A 60 12.44 -5.17 4.44
N ILE A 61 12.97 -4.72 3.31
CA ILE A 61 13.36 -5.54 2.16
C ILE A 61 14.90 -5.62 2.03
N GLU A 62 15.63 -4.88 2.85
CA GLU A 62 17.09 -4.83 2.83
C GLU A 62 17.69 -5.77 3.88
N ASP A 63 18.96 -6.13 3.71
CA ASP A 63 19.68 -7.00 4.65
C ASP A 63 19.90 -6.33 6.02
N ASP A 64 19.91 -4.98 6.07
CA ASP A 64 19.99 -4.16 7.28
C ASP A 64 18.61 -3.57 7.65
N TYR A 65 17.62 -4.46 7.83
CA TYR A 65 16.28 -4.09 8.28
C TYR A 65 16.28 -3.57 9.73
N ASP A 66 15.20 -2.87 10.11
CA ASP A 66 15.09 -2.36 11.48
C ASP A 66 15.06 -3.50 12.51
N LYS A 67 16.09 -3.57 13.36
CA LYS A 67 16.27 -4.58 14.42
C LYS A 67 15.09 -4.69 15.40
N ARG A 68 14.19 -3.71 15.49
CA ARG A 68 12.94 -3.87 16.25
C ARG A 68 12.07 -5.00 15.72
N LEU A 69 12.23 -5.37 14.45
CA LEU A 69 11.57 -6.53 13.85
C LEU A 69 12.18 -7.86 14.32
N ASP A 70 13.31 -7.88 15.04
CA ASP A 70 13.84 -9.09 15.68
C ASP A 70 13.00 -9.49 16.90
N ASP A 71 12.39 -8.51 17.58
CA ASP A 71 11.43 -8.76 18.65
C ASP A 71 10.22 -9.51 18.08
N LEU A 72 9.99 -10.72 18.62
CA LEU A 72 8.94 -11.61 18.16
C LEU A 72 7.55 -10.99 18.32
N HIS A 73 7.30 -10.26 19.41
CA HIS A 73 6.00 -9.65 19.68
C HIS A 73 5.73 -8.50 18.70
N ILE A 74 6.72 -7.63 18.46
CA ILE A 74 6.63 -6.56 17.45
C ILE A 74 6.38 -7.17 16.07
N ARG A 75 7.20 -8.15 15.67
CA ARG A 75 7.07 -8.82 14.37
C ARG A 75 5.69 -9.46 14.19
N MET A 76 5.19 -10.14 15.22
CA MET A 76 3.86 -10.77 15.17
C MET A 76 2.73 -9.74 15.06
N LEU A 77 2.82 -8.59 15.74
CA LEU A 77 1.83 -7.52 15.62
C LEU A 77 1.83 -6.94 14.21
N VAL A 78 3.00 -6.65 13.63
CA VAL A 78 3.12 -6.18 12.25
C VAL A 78 2.51 -7.18 11.26
N ILE A 79 2.86 -8.48 11.40
CA ILE A 79 2.30 -9.55 10.57
C ILE A 79 0.77 -9.58 10.67
N ARG A 80 0.21 -9.46 11.88
CA ARG A 80 -1.24 -9.48 12.09
C ARG A 80 -1.93 -8.29 11.42
N VAL A 81 -1.38 -7.09 11.56
CA VAL A 81 -1.95 -5.89 10.92
C VAL A 81 -1.94 -6.02 9.39
N LEU A 82 -0.83 -6.48 8.80
CA LEU A 82 -0.76 -6.72 7.35
C LEU A 82 -1.73 -7.81 6.89
N LYS A 83 -1.88 -8.90 7.66
CA LYS A 83 -2.89 -9.92 7.36
C LYS A 83 -4.31 -9.37 7.44
N HIS A 84 -4.63 -8.52 8.41
CA HIS A 84 -5.93 -7.87 8.45
C HIS A 84 -6.20 -6.97 7.24
N MET A 85 -5.18 -6.27 6.72
CA MET A 85 -5.29 -5.56 5.45
C MET A 85 -5.50 -6.51 4.27
N GLU A 86 -4.75 -7.62 4.21
CA GLU A 86 -4.86 -8.66 3.18
C GLU A 86 -6.27 -9.29 3.15
N ASP A 87 -6.79 -9.66 4.32
CA ASP A 87 -8.11 -10.24 4.49
C ASP A 87 -9.20 -9.24 4.10
N LEU A 88 -9.06 -7.98 4.53
CA LEU A 88 -10.00 -6.90 4.20
C LEU A 88 -10.16 -6.69 2.69
N MET A 89 -9.05 -6.76 1.95
CA MET A 89 -9.02 -6.53 0.50
C MET A 89 -9.28 -7.79 -0.34
N ASN A 90 -9.43 -8.96 0.30
CA ASN A 90 -9.80 -10.22 -0.36
C ASN A 90 -11.21 -10.70 0.00
N ASP A 91 -11.83 -10.16 1.04
CA ASP A 91 -13.21 -10.49 1.42
C ASP A 91 -14.22 -9.85 0.46
N ALA A 92 -14.49 -10.57 -0.64
CA ALA A 92 -15.41 -10.16 -1.70
C ALA A 92 -16.78 -9.70 -1.16
N ARG A 93 -17.33 -10.42 -0.18
CA ARG A 93 -18.64 -10.12 0.38
C ARG A 93 -18.61 -8.81 1.17
N ARG A 94 -17.58 -8.63 1.99
CA ARG A 94 -17.41 -7.40 2.76
C ARG A 94 -17.13 -6.20 1.85
N LEU A 95 -16.29 -6.40 0.83
CA LEU A 95 -16.01 -5.44 -0.24
C LEU A 95 -17.28 -4.96 -0.94
N GLU A 96 -18.18 -5.88 -1.31
CA GLU A 96 -19.45 -5.52 -1.96
C GLU A 96 -20.43 -4.81 -1.04
N ILE A 97 -20.70 -5.39 0.13
CA ILE A 97 -21.77 -4.90 1.01
C ILE A 97 -21.35 -3.61 1.72
N THR A 98 -20.14 -3.60 2.27
CA THR A 98 -19.65 -2.54 3.18
C THR A 98 -18.94 -1.44 2.43
N TYR A 99 -18.14 -1.80 1.42
CA TYR A 99 -17.23 -0.87 0.73
C TYR A 99 -17.70 -0.50 -0.67
N GLY A 100 -18.80 -1.08 -1.15
CA GLY A 100 -19.46 -0.66 -2.38
C GLY A 100 -18.64 -0.91 -3.63
N VAL A 101 -17.84 -1.99 -3.65
CA VAL A 101 -17.10 -2.43 -4.84
C VAL A 101 -17.66 -3.76 -5.37
N TYR A 102 -17.53 -4.04 -6.65
CA TYR A 102 -17.98 -5.31 -7.22
C TYR A 102 -16.89 -5.96 -8.06
N ASP A 103 -16.95 -7.29 -8.18
CA ASP A 103 -16.03 -8.02 -9.04
C ASP A 103 -16.45 -7.85 -10.50
N ILE A 104 -15.57 -7.25 -11.30
CA ILE A 104 -15.77 -6.99 -12.72
C ILE A 104 -15.93 -8.31 -13.50
N GLN A 105 -15.27 -9.40 -13.07
CA GLN A 105 -15.32 -10.68 -13.77
C GLN A 105 -16.56 -11.50 -13.41
N SER A 106 -17.12 -11.31 -12.21
CA SER A 106 -18.34 -11.99 -11.77
C SER A 106 -19.60 -11.39 -12.40
N SER A 107 -19.60 -10.08 -12.70
CA SER A 107 -20.72 -9.45 -13.38
C SER A 107 -20.67 -9.71 -14.88
N GLN A 108 -21.57 -10.54 -15.42
CA GLN A 108 -21.79 -10.71 -16.87
C GLN A 108 -22.34 -9.44 -17.58
N VAL A 109 -22.26 -8.27 -16.94
CA VAL A 109 -22.82 -7.02 -17.46
C VAL A 109 -21.78 -6.33 -18.34
N SER A 110 -21.97 -6.49 -19.66
CA SER A 110 -21.44 -5.67 -20.76
C SER A 110 -20.03 -5.11 -20.57
N THR A 111 -19.05 -6.02 -20.54
CA THR A 111 -17.60 -5.75 -20.58
C THR A 111 -17.16 -4.91 -21.79
N MET A 112 -18.01 -4.74 -22.80
CA MET A 112 -17.74 -3.91 -23.99
C MET A 112 -17.83 -2.39 -23.75
N GLN A 113 -18.52 -1.92 -22.72
CA GLN A 113 -18.63 -0.48 -22.47
C GLN A 113 -17.53 0.05 -21.55
N LEU A 114 -17.03 -0.76 -20.60
CA LEU A 114 -15.99 -0.34 -19.64
C LEU A 114 -14.60 -0.10 -20.26
N LEU A 115 -14.33 -0.65 -21.45
CA LEU A 115 -13.03 -0.54 -22.14
C LEU A 115 -13.05 0.38 -23.37
N SER A 116 -14.20 0.97 -23.70
CA SER A 116 -14.34 1.91 -24.82
C SER A 116 -14.01 3.33 -24.35
N ARG A 117 -12.71 3.62 -24.33
CA ARG A 117 -12.09 4.88 -23.95
C ARG A 117 -12.32 5.95 -25.01
N ASP A 118 -13.05 7.02 -24.67
CA ASP A 118 -13.04 8.28 -25.43
C ASP A 118 -11.90 9.18 -24.91
N GLU A 119 -11.22 9.86 -25.83
CA GLU A 119 -9.90 10.46 -25.65
C GLU A 119 -9.89 11.86 -24.98
N SER A 120 -11.05 12.35 -24.56
CA SER A 120 -11.23 13.77 -24.24
C SER A 120 -11.05 14.15 -22.76
N SER A 121 -11.09 13.21 -21.81
CA SER A 121 -10.98 13.50 -20.36
C SER A 121 -9.55 13.30 -19.78
N GLN A 122 -8.55 13.06 -20.63
CA GLN A 122 -7.35 12.28 -20.29
C GLN A 122 -6.20 12.97 -19.52
N LYS A 123 -6.19 14.28 -19.26
CA LYS A 123 -4.93 14.92 -18.82
C LYS A 123 -4.48 14.60 -17.37
N SER A 124 -5.39 14.45 -16.41
CA SER A 124 -5.04 14.12 -15.00
C SER A 124 -4.84 12.62 -14.81
N ALA A 125 -5.83 11.82 -15.22
CA ALA A 125 -5.82 10.38 -15.03
C ALA A 125 -4.72 9.65 -15.83
N SER A 126 -4.27 10.17 -16.99
CA SER A 126 -3.16 9.53 -17.72
C SER A 126 -1.80 9.79 -17.08
N SER A 127 -1.60 10.97 -16.49
CA SER A 127 -0.37 11.32 -15.78
C SER A 127 -0.24 10.49 -14.50
N PHE A 128 -1.33 10.35 -13.75
CA PHE A 128 -1.35 9.52 -12.55
C PHE A 128 -1.21 8.02 -12.86
N ASN A 129 -1.86 7.51 -13.92
CA ASN A 129 -1.63 6.13 -14.36
C ASN A 129 -0.18 5.89 -14.84
N GLY A 130 0.45 6.88 -15.46
CA GLY A 130 1.89 6.85 -15.77
C GLY A 130 2.73 6.74 -14.51
N PHE A 131 2.46 7.59 -13.52
CA PHE A 131 3.10 7.52 -12.20
C PHE A 131 2.89 6.15 -11.53
N LEU A 132 1.68 5.60 -11.52
CA LEU A 132 1.41 4.28 -10.93
C LEU A 132 2.17 3.17 -11.65
N ARG A 133 2.28 3.24 -12.98
CA ARG A 133 3.06 2.29 -13.76
C ARG A 133 4.55 2.39 -13.46
N ASP A 134 5.08 3.60 -13.38
CA ASP A 134 6.49 3.84 -13.07
C ASP A 134 6.81 3.46 -11.62
N PHE A 135 5.86 3.69 -10.71
CA PHE A 135 5.91 3.29 -9.32
C PHE A 135 5.83 1.77 -9.15
N ASP A 136 4.96 1.08 -9.89
CA ASP A 136 4.91 -0.38 -9.93
C ASP A 136 6.20 -0.95 -10.53
N ASN A 137 6.78 -0.32 -11.55
CA ASN A 137 8.08 -0.69 -12.10
C ASN A 137 9.22 -0.50 -11.10
N TYR A 138 9.20 0.60 -10.33
CA TYR A 138 10.14 0.85 -9.23
C TYR A 138 9.99 -0.20 -8.12
N LYS A 139 8.76 -0.49 -7.67
CA LYS A 139 8.44 -1.56 -6.72
C LYS A 139 8.92 -2.92 -7.24
N SER A 140 8.70 -3.22 -8.52
CA SER A 140 9.12 -4.48 -9.14
C SER A 140 10.62 -4.70 -9.08
N ARG A 141 11.42 -3.62 -8.97
CA ARG A 141 12.87 -3.68 -8.79
C ARG A 141 13.25 -3.79 -7.32
N ALA A 142 12.62 -3.01 -6.44
CA ALA A 142 12.89 -3.02 -5.00
C ALA A 142 12.42 -4.32 -4.31
N ILE A 143 11.32 -4.92 -4.77
CA ILE A 143 10.65 -6.09 -4.17
C ILE A 143 10.85 -7.35 -5.04
N GLN A 144 11.74 -7.31 -6.04
CA GLN A 144 11.93 -8.38 -7.04
C GLN A 144 12.23 -9.76 -6.45
N GLY A 145 12.80 -9.82 -5.24
CA GLY A 145 13.03 -11.05 -4.48
C GLY A 145 11.75 -11.69 -3.89
N PHE A 146 10.73 -10.89 -3.59
CA PHE A 146 9.52 -11.31 -2.86
C PHE A 146 8.25 -11.31 -3.72
N SER A 147 8.26 -10.60 -4.85
CA SER A 147 7.11 -10.33 -5.72
C SER A 147 6.87 -11.37 -6.83
N ARG A 148 7.42 -12.59 -6.72
CA ARG A 148 7.17 -13.67 -7.71
C ARG A 148 5.73 -14.19 -7.72
N HIS A 149 4.87 -13.72 -6.82
CA HIS A 149 3.50 -14.21 -6.65
C HIS A 149 2.41 -13.36 -7.34
N ALA A 150 2.77 -12.31 -8.09
CA ALA A 150 1.82 -11.55 -8.92
C ALA A 150 1.08 -12.41 -9.99
N ALA A 151 1.46 -13.68 -10.16
CA ALA A 151 0.74 -14.64 -10.99
C ALA A 151 -0.66 -15.01 -10.45
N PHE A 152 -0.97 -14.75 -9.17
CA PHE A 152 -2.24 -15.21 -8.56
C PHE A 152 -3.43 -14.22 -8.66
N THR A 153 -3.24 -12.97 -9.10
CA THR A 153 -4.32 -11.95 -9.09
C THR A 153 -4.87 -11.57 -10.46
N LYS A 154 -4.47 -12.23 -11.55
CA LYS A 154 -4.99 -11.94 -12.92
C LYS A 154 -6.52 -12.08 -13.07
N ARG A 155 -7.22 -12.62 -12.08
CA ARG A 155 -8.65 -12.97 -12.15
C ARG A 155 -9.57 -12.07 -11.34
N VAL A 156 -9.07 -11.17 -10.49
CA VAL A 156 -9.96 -10.32 -9.67
C VAL A 156 -9.63 -8.87 -9.91
N ARG A 157 -10.63 -8.11 -10.35
CA ARG A 157 -10.58 -6.65 -10.42
C ARG A 157 -11.84 -6.09 -9.78
N TRP A 158 -11.64 -5.19 -8.82
CA TRP A 158 -12.71 -4.54 -8.07
C TRP A 158 -13.06 -3.21 -8.73
N ALA A 159 -14.31 -3.05 -9.14
CA ALA A 159 -14.83 -1.78 -9.61
C ALA A 159 -15.58 -1.05 -8.49
N ILE A 160 -15.23 0.21 -8.25
CA ILE A 160 -15.86 1.05 -7.24
C ILE A 160 -17.20 1.56 -7.77
N ARG A 161 -18.29 1.32 -7.02
CA ARG A 161 -19.65 1.74 -7.38
C ARG A 161 -20.19 2.84 -6.48
N ASP A 162 -19.80 2.84 -5.22
CA ASP A 162 -20.31 3.74 -4.19
C ASP A 162 -19.15 4.50 -3.54
N LYS A 163 -19.13 5.82 -3.75
CA LYS A 163 -18.07 6.72 -3.27
C LYS A 163 -17.95 6.68 -1.75
N ASP A 164 -19.07 6.89 -1.05
CA ASP A 164 -19.07 7.08 0.40
C ASP A 164 -18.67 5.79 1.10
N LYS A 165 -19.18 4.65 0.62
CA LYS A 165 -18.76 3.34 1.11
C LYS A 165 -17.30 3.05 0.85
N PHE A 166 -16.79 3.40 -0.33
CA PHE A 166 -15.39 3.17 -0.66
C PHE A 166 -14.45 4.02 0.21
N MET A 167 -14.84 5.23 0.56
CA MET A 167 -14.07 6.07 1.48
C MET A 167 -13.92 5.43 2.88
N ILE A 168 -14.85 4.57 3.30
CA ILE A 168 -14.72 3.78 4.53
C ILE A 168 -13.54 2.80 4.40
N LEU A 169 -13.36 2.15 3.23
CA LEU A 169 -12.22 1.26 2.97
C LEU A 169 -10.91 2.01 3.07
N VAL A 170 -10.81 3.15 2.39
CA VAL A 170 -9.60 4.00 2.42
C VAL A 170 -9.28 4.42 3.86
N ASN A 171 -10.29 4.80 4.65
CA ASN A 171 -10.09 5.17 6.04
C ASN A 171 -9.67 4.00 6.94
N ASP A 172 -10.20 2.80 6.71
CA ASP A 172 -9.79 1.60 7.45
C ASP A 172 -8.34 1.21 7.13
N LEU A 173 -7.94 1.27 5.85
CA LEU A 173 -6.54 1.08 5.43
C LEU A 173 -5.62 2.13 6.06
N LYS A 174 -6.08 3.38 6.14
CA LYS A 174 -5.38 4.48 6.81
C LYS A 174 -5.11 4.20 8.28
N LYS A 175 -6.09 3.69 9.01
CA LYS A 175 -5.94 3.31 10.42
C LYS A 175 -4.88 2.23 10.58
N PHE A 176 -4.92 1.18 9.75
CA PHE A 176 -3.94 0.10 9.84
C PHE A 176 -2.52 0.59 9.53
N ARG A 177 -2.33 1.46 8.53
CA ARG A 177 -1.01 2.06 8.28
C ARG A 177 -0.54 2.92 9.47
N ILE A 178 -1.42 3.73 10.05
CA ILE A 178 -1.07 4.52 11.25
C ILE A 178 -0.63 3.58 12.38
N GLN A 179 -1.36 2.50 12.63
CA GLN A 179 -0.97 1.49 13.62
C GLN A 179 0.40 0.87 13.33
N LEU A 180 0.71 0.54 12.06
CA LEU A 180 2.04 0.06 11.68
C LEU A 180 3.14 1.06 12.02
N LYS A 181 2.90 2.35 11.75
CA LYS A 181 3.82 3.43 12.08
C LYS A 181 4.00 3.62 13.59
N GLU A 182 2.94 3.45 14.37
CA GLU A 182 3.04 3.52 15.84
C GLU A 182 3.77 2.31 16.44
N ILE A 183 3.60 1.11 15.85
CA ILE A 183 4.30 -0.11 16.29
C ILE A 183 5.79 -0.04 15.97
N VAL A 184 6.14 0.43 14.77
CA VAL A 184 7.53 0.64 14.34
C VAL A 184 7.66 2.04 13.76
N PRO A 185 7.89 3.07 14.61
CA PRO A 185 8.07 4.43 14.14
C PRO A 185 9.35 4.54 13.33
N PRO A 186 9.38 5.29 12.20
CA PRO A 186 10.56 5.42 11.39
C PRO A 186 11.72 6.00 12.20
N ARG A 187 12.94 5.53 11.93
CA ARG A 187 14.14 6.12 12.53
C ARG A 187 14.25 7.53 12.01
N ILE A 188 14.07 8.52 12.89
CA ILE A 188 14.45 9.89 12.59
C ILE A 188 15.98 9.86 12.56
N GLU A 189 16.58 9.78 11.37
CA GLU A 189 18.00 10.08 11.20
C GLU A 189 18.21 11.53 11.62
N LEU A 190 18.73 11.73 12.83
CA LEU A 190 19.15 13.02 13.36
C LEU A 190 20.43 13.51 12.66
N ASP A 191 20.43 13.61 11.33
CA ASP A 191 21.65 13.94 10.57
C ASP A 191 21.81 15.44 10.23
N HIS A 192 20.90 16.31 10.70
CA HIS A 192 20.96 17.74 10.34
C HIS A 192 20.91 18.76 11.50
N ILE A 193 20.84 18.37 12.77
CA ILE A 193 20.79 19.35 13.89
C ILE A 193 22.18 19.54 14.57
N SER A 194 23.21 18.81 14.15
CA SER A 194 24.58 19.00 14.69
C SER A 194 25.36 20.18 14.08
N LEU A 195 24.81 20.90 13.09
CA LEU A 195 25.53 21.99 12.41
C LEU A 195 25.24 23.40 12.94
N ILE A 196 24.28 23.60 13.84
CA ILE A 196 23.92 24.96 14.32
C ILE A 196 24.70 25.38 15.57
N ASN A 197 25.31 24.44 16.32
CA ASN A 197 25.96 24.78 17.61
C ASN A 197 27.47 25.07 17.55
N VAL A 198 28.12 25.04 16.38
CA VAL A 198 29.58 25.29 16.28
C VAL A 198 29.92 26.69 15.75
N ALA A 199 28.97 27.44 15.18
CA ALA A 199 29.25 28.76 14.60
C ALA A 199 29.20 29.94 15.59
N SER A 200 28.84 29.74 16.86
CA SER A 200 28.72 30.82 17.86
C SER A 200 29.90 30.96 18.83
N GLN A 201 31.02 30.26 18.61
CA GLN A 201 32.17 30.31 19.51
C GLN A 201 33.35 31.12 18.93
N LYS A 202 33.15 32.44 18.88
CA LYS A 202 34.11 33.57 19.09
C LYS A 202 35.40 33.66 18.22
N PRO A 203 35.92 34.89 17.93
CA PRO A 203 36.67 35.61 18.98
C PRO A 203 36.45 37.13 19.00
N GLY A 204 36.25 37.64 20.22
CA GLY A 204 36.36 39.06 20.57
C GLY A 204 36.81 39.15 22.02
N HIS A 205 37.80 40.02 22.27
CA HIS A 205 38.69 40.18 23.44
C HIS A 205 40.00 39.39 23.29
N HIS A 206 41.19 39.99 23.23
CA HIS A 206 41.68 41.30 23.67
C HIS A 206 42.74 41.84 22.71
#